data_AF-A0A067QKR7-F1
#
_entry.id   AF-A0A067QKR7-F1
#
_cell.length_a   1.000
_cell.length_b   1.000
_cell.length_c   1.000
_cell.angle_alpha   90.00
_cell.angle_beta   90.00
_cell.angle_gamma   90.00
#
_symmetry.space_group_name_H-M   'P 1'
#
loop_
_entity.id
_entity.type
_entity.pdbx_description
1 polymer ?
#
loop_
_entity_poly.entity_id
_entity_poly.type
_entity_poly.pdbx_seq_one_letter_code
_entity_poly.pdbx_strand_id
1 'polypeptide(L)'
;MNSDLKIEGIRIQIREKLNEDNVKLWLPPYCAEDGGTCEEEMQTLMKNYCSSLGIAADCCLAVLRELQQHSLDRLHERDYFKETGLATIRIRVPDKSHNRRIISLKTKLSAMVQEVQQTVASQIGVEFDRIKLIWSGKVLMMNTELATHGIQNGTQIMAVVLHSNPKEIKAVESRHREMEATLAAAKLLAGRSNDNSDYYLQVTDQSGKTLNLPPEERQALVIAMSLHEKGKVALKKEDYALALVLLLEADKEFSHCQSQLLQSVDNYAVLNLDIAWCYLCLRSVTHIPDAEQRLRKCEQNFHQSYGPNLERLLALKGTTGNEAALFMRLHLLQAIVLFHQNKRQEASKLLARADSELSSLKVDDHSLSTLIELGYTAAEARFGLRAAHGDLSTAEVYIAKQRADRAESKNKEKAERQLNRERRQLGRCIDGVQWVEPKLHRSLISMGYSSEVARVALQESNNNVSLSIQLIQDQPNLLNVASTSKFRVERDILQQVVAVGFDPRMAKIALQHHCGDVQKAVEELVTRGGIIDGEHCSDDSDDLEDHAHADVKEKTGAGMQPDTKQEDREKERLAYERLAEGMPTEEDDHLDLTLELEETFLREYQTLLINP
;
A
#
# COMPACT_ATOMS: atom_id res chain seq x y z
N MET A 1 22.44 22.79 -13.99
CA MET A 1 21.25 22.26 -13.28
C MET A 1 20.05 23.20 -13.46
N ASN A 2 20.13 24.47 -13.08
CA ASN A 2 19.06 25.47 -13.33
C ASN A 2 18.89 25.87 -14.82
N SER A 3 19.80 25.44 -15.70
CA SER A 3 19.81 25.73 -17.15
C SER A 3 18.73 24.99 -17.92
N ASP A 4 18.50 23.72 -17.62
CA ASP A 4 17.72 22.83 -18.48
C ASP A 4 16.22 23.08 -18.36
N LEU A 5 15.75 23.40 -17.15
CA LEU A 5 14.37 23.84 -16.90
C LEU A 5 14.10 25.24 -17.44
N LYS A 6 15.09 26.14 -17.41
CA LYS A 6 15.01 27.45 -18.07
C LYS A 6 14.86 27.30 -19.58
N ILE A 7 15.74 26.52 -20.21
CA ILE A 7 15.67 26.23 -21.65
C ILE A 7 14.34 25.57 -22.01
N GLU A 8 13.84 24.65 -21.18
CA GLU A 8 12.51 24.05 -21.39
C GLU A 8 11.38 25.09 -21.30
N GLY A 9 11.43 25.99 -20.31
CA GLY A 9 10.48 27.10 -20.18
C GLY A 9 10.47 28.02 -21.40
N ILE A 10 11.65 28.40 -21.89
CA ILE A 10 11.85 29.16 -23.13
C ILE A 10 11.26 28.40 -24.33
N ARG A 11 11.54 27.10 -24.42
CA ARG A 11 11.03 26.23 -25.49
C ARG A 11 9.51 26.17 -25.52
N ILE A 12 8.86 26.13 -24.36
CA ILE A 12 7.40 26.16 -24.25
C ILE A 12 6.85 27.48 -24.82
N GLN A 13 7.41 28.63 -24.43
CA GLN A 13 6.97 29.94 -24.93
C GLN A 13 7.17 30.10 -26.43
N ILE A 14 8.36 29.74 -26.93
CA ILE A 14 8.67 29.84 -28.36
C ILE A 14 7.73 28.92 -29.16
N ARG A 15 7.47 27.69 -28.67
CA ARG A 15 6.55 26.77 -29.33
C ARG A 15 5.13 27.33 -29.42
N GLU A 16 4.64 27.97 -28.37
CA GLU A 16 3.31 28.57 -28.40
C GLU A 16 3.25 29.79 -29.31
N LYS A 17 4.28 30.64 -29.31
CA LYS A 17 4.38 31.75 -30.28
C LYS A 17 4.43 31.28 -31.73
N LEU A 18 5.20 30.23 -32.02
CA LEU A 18 5.22 29.61 -33.35
C LEU A 18 3.82 29.13 -33.76
N ASN A 19 3.06 28.57 -32.83
CA ASN A 19 1.69 28.11 -33.09
C ASN A 19 0.73 29.29 -33.31
N GLU A 20 0.81 30.35 -32.49
CA GLU A 20 0.01 31.58 -32.64
C GLU A 20 0.24 32.22 -34.02
N ASP A 21 1.50 32.32 -34.43
CA ASP A 21 1.90 32.90 -35.72
C ASP A 21 1.79 31.92 -36.90
N ASN A 22 1.36 30.67 -36.65
CA ASN A 22 1.27 29.58 -37.63
C ASN A 22 2.59 29.30 -38.38
N VAL A 23 3.73 29.49 -37.72
CA VAL A 23 5.07 29.30 -38.28
C VAL A 23 5.46 27.82 -38.23
N LYS A 24 5.85 27.27 -39.39
CA LYS A 24 6.34 25.88 -39.52
C LYS A 24 7.82 25.90 -39.90
N LEU A 25 8.68 25.61 -38.93
CA LEU A 25 10.14 25.69 -39.10
C LEU A 25 10.72 24.68 -40.11
N TRP A 26 9.98 23.63 -40.43
CA TRP A 26 10.36 22.59 -41.40
C TRP A 26 9.86 22.86 -42.82
N LEU A 27 9.29 24.05 -43.08
CA LEU A 27 8.82 24.47 -44.40
C LEU A 27 9.55 25.75 -44.85
N PRO A 28 9.53 26.06 -46.17
CA PRO A 28 9.97 27.36 -46.66
C PRO A 28 9.19 28.50 -46.01
N PRO A 29 9.83 29.64 -45.66
CA PRO A 29 11.20 30.04 -46.02
C PRO A 29 12.29 29.60 -45.01
N TYR A 30 11.93 28.92 -43.92
CA TYR A 30 12.85 28.58 -42.82
C TYR A 30 13.71 27.33 -43.08
N CYS A 31 13.21 26.44 -43.93
CA CYS A 31 13.92 25.24 -44.39
C CYS A 31 13.99 25.25 -45.92
N ALA A 32 15.20 25.05 -46.45
CA ALA A 32 15.44 24.86 -47.89
C ALA A 32 14.94 23.48 -48.34
N GLU A 33 14.77 23.30 -49.66
CA GLU A 33 14.32 22.02 -50.25
C GLU A 33 15.30 20.86 -49.95
N ASP A 34 16.58 21.16 -49.73
CA ASP A 34 17.62 20.19 -49.37
C ASP A 34 17.64 19.84 -47.86
N GLY A 35 16.71 20.39 -47.06
CA GLY A 35 16.66 20.21 -45.60
C GLY A 35 17.58 21.14 -44.80
N GLY A 36 18.26 22.09 -45.46
CA GLY A 36 19.15 23.07 -44.83
C GLY A 36 18.39 24.23 -44.16
N THR A 37 18.91 24.73 -43.04
CA THR A 37 18.35 25.89 -42.31
C THR A 37 18.62 27.21 -43.06
N CYS A 38 17.59 28.03 -43.27
CA CYS A 38 17.76 29.39 -43.76
C CYS A 38 18.12 30.34 -42.60
N GLU A 39 19.39 30.71 -42.49
CA GLU A 39 19.92 31.49 -41.36
C GLU A 39 19.36 32.93 -41.30
N GLU A 40 19.12 33.59 -42.43
CA GLU A 40 18.62 34.97 -42.47
C GLU A 40 17.19 35.09 -41.90
N GLU A 41 16.33 34.15 -42.29
CA GLU A 41 14.93 34.08 -41.83
C GLU A 41 14.85 33.65 -40.36
N MET A 42 15.72 32.72 -39.93
CA MET A 42 15.83 32.32 -38.52
C MET A 42 16.30 33.48 -37.63
N GLN A 43 17.25 34.30 -38.08
CA GLN A 43 17.67 35.48 -37.34
C GLN A 43 16.58 36.55 -37.26
N THR A 44 15.77 36.70 -38.31
CA THR A 44 14.64 37.64 -38.32
C THR A 44 13.56 37.19 -37.34
N LEU A 45 13.19 35.91 -37.37
CA LEU A 45 12.25 35.30 -36.43
C LEU A 45 12.73 35.41 -34.97
N MET A 46 14.03 35.16 -34.75
CA MET A 46 14.66 35.33 -33.44
C MET A 46 14.50 36.77 -32.92
N LYS A 47 14.80 37.81 -33.71
CA LYS A 47 14.65 39.21 -33.27
C LYS A 47 13.22 39.56 -32.86
N ASN A 48 12.23 39.05 -33.61
CA ASN A 48 10.81 39.25 -33.32
C ASN A 48 10.40 38.54 -32.01
N TYR A 49 10.89 37.33 -31.78
CA TYR A 49 10.53 36.55 -30.58
C TYR A 49 11.27 37.02 -29.33
N CYS A 50 12.51 37.48 -29.46
CA CYS A 50 13.26 38.06 -28.35
C CYS A 50 12.58 39.32 -27.82
N SER A 51 12.15 40.21 -28.72
CA SER A 51 11.49 41.47 -28.32
C SER A 51 10.10 41.25 -27.73
N SER A 52 9.32 40.30 -28.25
CA SER A 52 7.97 40.03 -27.77
C SER A 52 7.92 39.19 -26.48
N LEU A 53 8.86 38.25 -26.29
CA LEU A 53 8.88 37.36 -25.14
C LEU A 53 9.86 37.80 -24.03
N GLY A 54 10.74 38.77 -24.29
CA GLY A 54 11.75 39.23 -23.34
C GLY A 54 12.89 38.22 -23.12
N ILE A 55 13.20 37.39 -24.12
CA ILE A 55 14.18 36.30 -24.04
C ILE A 55 15.51 36.74 -24.69
N ALA A 56 16.64 36.26 -24.16
CA ALA A 56 17.96 36.51 -24.74
C ALA A 56 18.08 35.92 -26.17
N ALA A 57 18.71 36.68 -27.08
CA ALA A 57 18.87 36.32 -28.49
C ALA A 57 19.53 34.95 -28.70
N ASP A 58 20.63 34.70 -28.01
CA ASP A 58 21.39 33.45 -28.14
C ASP A 58 20.55 32.22 -27.74
N CYS A 59 19.80 32.34 -26.63
CA CYS A 59 18.91 31.29 -26.16
C CYS A 59 17.73 31.06 -27.12
N CYS A 60 17.13 32.13 -27.62
CA CYS A 60 16.01 32.06 -28.56
C CYS A 60 16.42 31.35 -29.85
N LEU A 61 17.57 31.72 -30.42
CA LEU A 61 18.09 31.10 -31.65
C LEU A 61 18.43 29.63 -31.44
N ALA A 62 19.09 29.29 -30.33
CA ALA A 62 19.41 27.90 -29.99
C ALA A 62 18.14 27.05 -29.91
N VAL A 63 17.11 27.54 -29.22
CA VAL A 63 15.83 26.83 -29.08
C VAL A 63 15.07 26.73 -30.40
N LEU A 64 15.06 27.78 -31.23
CA LEU A 64 14.47 27.72 -32.56
C LEU A 64 15.14 26.65 -33.43
N ARG A 65 16.47 26.56 -33.40
CA ARG A 65 17.22 25.51 -34.11
C ARG A 65 16.91 24.11 -33.58
N GLU A 66 16.85 23.94 -32.25
CA GLU A 66 16.44 22.66 -31.65
C GLU A 66 15.02 22.25 -32.05
N LEU A 67 14.07 23.20 -32.08
CA LEU A 67 12.70 22.93 -32.50
C LEU A 67 12.60 22.61 -33.99
N GLN A 68 13.39 23.26 -34.83
CA GLN A 68 13.49 22.95 -36.25
C GLN A 68 14.03 21.53 -36.45
N GLN A 69 15.17 21.21 -35.83
CA GLN A 69 15.78 19.87 -35.91
C GLN A 69 14.80 18.80 -35.42
N HIS A 70 14.15 19.02 -34.28
CA HIS A 70 13.15 18.09 -33.75
C HIS A 70 11.99 17.87 -34.71
N SER A 71 11.54 18.92 -35.40
CA SER A 71 10.46 18.81 -36.39
C SER A 71 10.90 18.03 -37.63
N LEU A 72 12.12 18.25 -38.12
CA LEU A 72 12.72 17.51 -39.23
C LEU A 72 12.92 16.03 -38.88
N ASP A 73 13.44 15.75 -37.68
CA ASP A 73 13.60 14.38 -37.18
C ASP A 73 12.25 13.65 -37.13
N ARG A 74 11.18 14.32 -36.65
CA ARG A 74 9.83 13.73 -36.63
C ARG A 74 9.27 13.48 -38.03
N LEU A 75 9.58 14.35 -38.99
CA LEU A 75 9.17 14.18 -40.38
C LEU A 75 9.86 12.94 -40.98
N HIS A 76 11.16 12.81 -40.77
CA HIS A 76 11.94 11.63 -41.17
C HIS A 76 11.45 10.35 -40.47
N GLU A 77 11.18 10.38 -39.16
CA GLU A 77 10.61 9.24 -38.42
C GLU A 77 9.24 8.81 -38.97
N ARG A 78 8.40 9.77 -39.38
CA ARG A 78 7.10 9.49 -39.97
C ARG A 78 7.23 8.85 -41.35
N ASP A 79 8.11 9.37 -42.18
CA ASP A 79 8.28 8.88 -43.54
C ASP A 79 8.96 7.50 -43.52
N TYR A 80 9.96 7.30 -42.65
CA TYR A 80 10.53 5.98 -42.36
C TYR A 80 9.49 4.96 -41.88
N PHE A 81 8.55 5.36 -41.02
CA PHE A 81 7.45 4.48 -40.58
C PHE A 81 6.52 4.10 -41.73
N LYS A 82 6.20 5.03 -42.64
CA LYS A 82 5.38 4.75 -43.82
C LYS A 82 6.06 3.78 -44.78
N GLU A 83 7.37 3.90 -44.94
CA GLU A 83 8.16 3.06 -45.86
C GLU A 83 8.43 1.66 -45.29
N THR A 84 8.77 1.56 -44.00
CA THR A 84 9.28 0.31 -43.40
C THR A 84 8.29 -0.38 -42.45
N GLY A 85 7.26 0.33 -41.98
CA GLY A 85 6.35 -0.14 -40.93
C GLY A 85 6.98 -0.19 -39.52
N LEU A 86 8.22 0.31 -39.34
CA LEU A 86 8.90 0.33 -38.05
C LEU A 86 8.67 1.66 -37.33
N ALA A 87 7.98 1.62 -36.19
CA ALA A 87 7.71 2.79 -35.37
C ALA A 87 8.96 3.18 -34.57
N THR A 88 9.19 4.49 -34.44
CA THR A 88 10.22 5.05 -33.58
C THR A 88 9.62 5.34 -32.21
N ILE A 89 10.16 4.74 -31.16
CA ILE A 89 9.76 4.88 -29.77
C ILE A 89 10.91 5.54 -29.01
N ARG A 90 10.61 6.62 -28.30
CA ARG A 90 11.63 7.36 -27.53
C ARG A 90 11.47 7.03 -26.06
N ILE A 91 12.51 6.47 -25.47
CA ILE A 91 12.50 5.92 -24.12
C ILE A 91 13.34 6.83 -23.23
N ARG A 92 12.69 7.50 -22.29
CA ARG A 92 13.31 8.43 -21.35
C ARG A 92 13.68 7.69 -20.09
N VAL A 93 14.96 7.71 -19.74
CA VAL A 93 15.49 7.12 -18.51
C VAL A 93 15.83 8.27 -17.55
N PRO A 94 15.13 8.42 -16.43
CA PRO A 94 15.52 9.35 -15.38
C PRO A 94 16.79 8.82 -14.69
N ASP A 95 17.85 9.61 -14.65
CA ASP A 95 19.09 9.31 -13.93
C ASP A 95 19.19 10.15 -12.64
N LYS A 96 19.83 9.61 -11.59
CA LYS A 96 20.05 10.29 -10.30
C LYS A 96 20.87 11.57 -10.45
N SER A 97 21.72 11.65 -11.49
CA SER A 97 22.51 12.84 -11.79
C SER A 97 21.72 13.92 -12.56
N HIS A 98 20.40 13.78 -12.68
CA HIS A 98 19.49 14.66 -13.43
C HIS A 98 19.80 14.80 -14.94
N ASN A 99 20.72 14.01 -15.49
CA ASN A 99 20.98 13.98 -16.92
C ASN A 99 19.94 13.11 -17.64
N ARG A 100 19.23 13.71 -18.59
CA ARG A 100 18.18 13.03 -19.37
C ARG A 100 18.85 12.09 -20.40
N ARG A 101 18.82 10.78 -20.17
CA ARG A 101 19.16 9.81 -21.22
C ARG A 101 17.91 9.47 -22.02
N ILE A 102 17.90 9.83 -23.30
CA ILE A 102 16.83 9.47 -24.24
C ILE A 102 17.36 8.41 -25.20
N ILE A 103 16.73 7.25 -25.20
CA ILE A 103 17.02 6.13 -26.09
C ILE A 103 15.98 6.16 -27.23
N SER A 104 16.43 6.25 -28.48
CA SER A 104 15.55 6.13 -29.65
C SER A 104 15.60 4.69 -30.17
N LEU A 105 14.46 4.02 -30.18
CA LEU A 105 14.32 2.61 -30.54
C LEU A 105 13.35 2.45 -31.70
N LYS A 106 13.76 1.72 -32.74
CA LYS A 106 12.92 1.43 -33.91
C LYS A 106 12.40 0.00 -33.79
N THR A 107 11.09 -0.18 -33.69
CA THR A 107 10.45 -1.49 -33.55
C THR A 107 9.04 -1.53 -34.15
N LYS A 108 8.51 -2.72 -34.37
CA LYS A 108 7.11 -2.90 -34.81
C LYS A 108 6.17 -2.61 -33.64
N LEU A 109 4.99 -2.03 -33.91
CA LEU A 109 3.96 -1.81 -32.88
C LEU A 109 3.36 -3.12 -32.35
N SER A 110 3.49 -4.21 -33.11
CA SER A 110 3.12 -5.57 -32.69
C SER A 110 4.20 -6.26 -31.85
N ALA A 111 5.34 -5.60 -31.58
CA ALA A 111 6.37 -6.17 -30.72
C ALA A 111 5.89 -6.26 -29.27
N MET A 112 6.37 -7.28 -28.57
CA MET A 112 6.08 -7.47 -27.15
C MET A 112 6.81 -6.43 -26.30
N VAL A 113 6.16 -5.96 -25.23
CA VAL A 113 6.77 -5.02 -24.27
C VAL A 113 8.09 -5.57 -23.71
N GLN A 114 8.18 -6.88 -23.50
CA GLN A 114 9.41 -7.55 -23.04
C GLN A 114 10.60 -7.36 -23.99
N GLU A 115 10.40 -7.38 -25.30
CA GLU A 115 11.48 -7.20 -26.29
C GLU A 115 12.04 -5.78 -26.22
N VAL A 116 11.16 -4.79 -26.05
CA VAL A 116 11.56 -3.39 -25.85
C VAL A 116 12.30 -3.24 -24.53
N GLN A 117 11.81 -3.84 -23.45
CA GLN A 117 12.50 -3.84 -22.15
C GLN A 117 13.91 -4.43 -22.26
N GLN A 118 14.07 -5.58 -22.90
CA GLN A 118 15.38 -6.22 -23.10
C GLN A 118 16.34 -5.35 -23.91
N THR A 119 15.84 -4.68 -24.96
CA THR A 119 16.67 -3.80 -25.79
C THR A 119 17.13 -2.58 -24.99
N VAL A 120 16.22 -1.96 -24.23
CA VAL A 120 16.54 -0.83 -23.35
C VAL A 120 17.51 -1.25 -22.26
N ALA A 121 17.28 -2.42 -21.65
CA ALA A 121 18.12 -2.96 -20.60
C ALA A 121 19.56 -3.23 -21.08
N SER A 122 19.70 -3.79 -22.28
CA SER A 122 20.99 -4.01 -22.92
C SER A 122 21.74 -2.69 -23.19
N GLN A 123 21.04 -1.63 -23.61
CA GLN A 123 21.65 -0.33 -23.87
C GLN A 123 22.04 0.42 -22.60
N ILE A 124 21.33 0.19 -21.49
CA ILE A 124 21.63 0.82 -20.20
C ILE A 124 22.68 0.00 -19.43
N GLY A 125 22.80 -1.31 -19.70
CA GLY A 125 23.71 -2.22 -19.01
C GLY A 125 23.11 -2.84 -17.75
N VAL A 126 21.81 -3.15 -17.79
CA VAL A 126 21.01 -3.65 -16.66
C VAL A 126 20.21 -4.87 -17.10
N GLU A 127 19.77 -5.74 -16.20
CA GLU A 127 18.88 -6.86 -16.54
C GLU A 127 17.47 -6.35 -16.89
N PHE A 128 16.76 -7.06 -17.78
CA PHE A 128 15.48 -6.62 -18.31
C PHE A 128 14.37 -6.55 -17.24
N ASP A 129 14.41 -7.41 -16.23
CA ASP A 129 13.44 -7.40 -15.12
C ASP A 129 13.51 -6.13 -14.26
N ARG A 130 14.65 -5.41 -14.32
CA ARG A 130 14.93 -4.20 -13.53
C ARG A 130 14.43 -2.92 -14.19
N ILE A 131 13.77 -3.03 -15.35
CA ILE A 131 13.23 -1.89 -16.09
C ILE A 131 11.73 -2.03 -16.17
N LYS A 132 11.02 -1.06 -15.59
CA LYS A 132 9.58 -0.92 -15.80
C LYS A 132 9.34 0.21 -16.79
N LEU A 133 8.65 -0.10 -17.88
CA LEU A 133 8.21 0.90 -18.84
C LEU A 133 6.88 1.48 -18.37
N ILE A 134 6.78 2.80 -18.33
CA ILE A 134 5.62 3.55 -17.86
C ILE A 134 5.14 4.45 -18.99
N TRP A 135 3.85 4.33 -19.30
CA TRP A 135 3.18 5.17 -20.29
C TRP A 135 1.75 5.48 -19.83
N SER A 136 1.33 6.73 -19.99
CA SER A 136 -0.01 7.22 -19.63
C SER A 136 -0.45 6.82 -18.20
N GLY A 137 0.47 6.91 -17.24
CA GLY A 137 0.20 6.59 -15.84
C GLY A 137 0.03 5.11 -15.53
N LYS A 138 0.45 4.21 -16.43
CA LYS A 138 0.38 2.75 -16.24
C LYS A 138 1.73 2.11 -16.50
N VAL A 139 2.05 1.09 -15.69
CA VAL A 139 3.19 0.19 -15.95
C VAL A 139 2.80 -0.79 -17.06
N LEU A 140 3.60 -0.84 -18.12
CA LEU A 140 3.36 -1.73 -19.26
C LEU A 140 3.60 -3.19 -18.87
N MET A 141 2.69 -4.07 -19.28
CA MET A 141 2.76 -5.51 -18.98
C MET A 141 3.65 -6.25 -19.98
N MET A 142 4.58 -7.08 -19.48
CA MET A 142 5.60 -7.73 -20.33
C MET A 142 5.02 -8.60 -21.45
N ASN A 143 3.92 -9.31 -21.16
CA ASN A 143 3.27 -10.26 -22.07
C ASN A 143 2.17 -9.62 -22.93
N THR A 144 2.34 -8.35 -23.31
CA THR A 144 1.38 -7.64 -24.16
C THR A 144 2.11 -6.88 -25.27
N GLU A 145 1.42 -6.65 -26.38
CA GLU A 145 1.96 -5.86 -27.49
C GLU A 145 1.91 -4.36 -27.19
N LEU A 146 2.85 -3.58 -27.72
CA LEU A 146 2.88 -2.13 -27.54
C LEU A 146 1.58 -1.46 -28.01
N ALA A 147 1.02 -1.91 -29.14
CA ALA A 147 -0.22 -1.37 -29.70
C ALA A 147 -1.42 -1.49 -28.74
N THR A 148 -1.48 -2.53 -27.90
CA THR A 148 -2.60 -2.75 -26.96
C THR A 148 -2.66 -1.69 -25.87
N HIS A 149 -1.51 -1.09 -25.55
CA HIS A 149 -1.44 0.04 -24.63
C HIS A 149 -1.70 1.37 -25.31
N GLY A 150 -2.01 1.43 -26.61
CA GLY A 150 -2.24 2.70 -27.32
C GLY A 150 -0.95 3.44 -27.73
N ILE A 151 0.18 2.74 -27.74
CA ILE A 151 1.47 3.30 -28.18
C ILE A 151 1.47 3.45 -29.71
N GLN A 152 1.88 4.62 -30.18
CA GLN A 152 1.95 4.99 -31.61
C GLN A 152 3.37 5.37 -32.05
N ASN A 153 3.58 5.59 -33.35
CA ASN A 153 4.86 6.11 -33.85
C ASN A 153 5.19 7.49 -33.25
N GLY A 154 6.43 7.64 -32.77
CA GLY A 154 6.92 8.86 -32.12
C GLY A 154 6.50 9.02 -30.66
N THR A 155 5.93 7.98 -30.03
CA THR A 155 5.52 8.01 -28.62
C THR A 155 6.73 8.08 -27.69
N GLN A 156 6.62 8.86 -26.62
CA GLN A 156 7.59 8.90 -25.53
C GLN A 156 7.14 8.01 -24.37
N ILE A 157 8.01 7.11 -23.93
CA ILE A 157 7.78 6.18 -22.82
C ILE A 157 8.84 6.47 -21.76
N MET A 158 8.50 6.38 -20.48
CA MET A 158 9.49 6.46 -19.41
C MET A 158 9.95 5.06 -19.03
N ALA A 159 11.25 4.82 -19.07
CA ALA A 159 11.85 3.64 -18.49
C ALA A 159 12.33 3.98 -17.09
N VAL A 160 11.59 3.54 -16.09
CA VAL A 160 12.08 3.59 -14.71
C VAL A 160 13.04 2.44 -14.56
N VAL A 161 14.33 2.77 -14.57
CA VAL A 161 15.37 1.85 -14.14
C VAL A 161 15.28 1.81 -12.62
N LEU A 162 15.10 0.62 -12.09
CA LEU A 162 15.22 0.36 -10.67
C LEU A 162 16.73 0.37 -10.31
N HIS A 163 17.34 1.56 -10.44
CA HIS A 163 18.71 2.02 -10.14
C HIS A 163 19.92 1.45 -10.91
N SER A 164 20.91 2.32 -11.18
CA SER A 164 21.92 2.18 -12.25
C SER A 164 23.38 1.93 -11.79
N ASN A 165 23.68 1.79 -10.48
CA ASN A 165 25.07 1.70 -10.01
C ASN A 165 25.52 0.30 -9.54
N PRO A 166 26.80 -0.10 -9.75
CA PRO A 166 27.25 -1.46 -9.51
C PRO A 166 27.34 -1.88 -8.03
N LYS A 167 27.53 -0.96 -7.08
CA LYS A 167 27.40 -1.24 -5.63
C LYS A 167 25.93 -1.38 -5.18
N GLU A 168 25.00 -0.79 -5.93
CA GLU A 168 23.56 -0.91 -5.69
C GLU A 168 22.99 -2.23 -6.23
N ILE A 169 23.66 -2.93 -7.14
CA ILE A 169 23.17 -4.20 -7.76
C ILE A 169 22.74 -5.26 -6.73
N LYS A 170 23.49 -5.44 -5.63
CA LYS A 170 23.11 -6.38 -4.56
C LYS A 170 21.90 -5.91 -3.74
N ALA A 171 21.74 -4.60 -3.56
CA ALA A 171 20.56 -4.02 -2.93
C ALA A 171 19.35 -3.99 -3.89
N VAL A 172 19.59 -3.93 -5.21
CA VAL A 172 18.57 -3.95 -6.28
C VAL A 172 17.92 -5.31 -6.41
N GLU A 173 18.68 -6.40 -6.31
CA GLU A 173 18.13 -7.75 -6.17
C GLU A 173 17.23 -7.87 -4.92
N SER A 174 17.64 -7.23 -3.81
CA SER A 174 16.81 -7.17 -2.60
C SER A 174 15.51 -6.42 -2.86
N ARG A 175 15.53 -5.29 -3.57
CA ARG A 175 14.38 -4.40 -3.77
C ARG A 175 13.34 -4.89 -4.79
N HIS A 176 13.75 -5.52 -5.90
CA HIS A 176 12.78 -6.13 -6.83
C HIS A 176 12.08 -7.32 -6.16
N ARG A 177 12.87 -8.17 -5.47
CA ARG A 177 12.32 -9.21 -4.61
C ARG A 177 11.44 -8.61 -3.53
N GLU A 178 11.81 -7.48 -2.94
CA GLU A 178 11.02 -6.78 -1.92
C GLU A 178 9.68 -6.34 -2.51
N MET A 179 9.64 -5.66 -3.65
CA MET A 179 8.39 -5.24 -4.30
C MET A 179 7.48 -6.44 -4.63
N GLU A 180 7.99 -7.47 -5.30
CA GLU A 180 7.21 -8.67 -5.64
C GLU A 180 6.79 -9.45 -4.40
N ALA A 181 7.66 -9.56 -3.39
CA ALA A 181 7.35 -10.19 -2.13
C ALA A 181 6.33 -9.38 -1.31
N THR A 182 6.36 -8.06 -1.38
CA THR A 182 5.38 -7.17 -0.73
C THR A 182 4.01 -7.37 -1.38
N LEU A 183 3.97 -7.39 -2.70
CA LEU A 183 2.73 -7.67 -3.45
C LEU A 183 2.20 -9.08 -3.16
N ALA A 184 3.07 -10.09 -3.15
CA ALA A 184 2.69 -11.46 -2.81
C ALA A 184 2.21 -11.58 -1.36
N ALA A 185 2.86 -10.91 -0.41
CA ALA A 185 2.46 -10.87 1.00
C ALA A 185 1.10 -10.18 1.19
N ALA A 186 0.90 -9.02 0.54
CA ALA A 186 -0.37 -8.31 0.55
C ALA A 186 -1.49 -9.18 -0.02
N LYS A 187 -1.27 -9.85 -1.15
CA LYS A 187 -2.24 -10.77 -1.76
C LYS A 187 -2.55 -11.98 -0.88
N LEU A 188 -1.54 -12.55 -0.23
CA LEU A 188 -1.69 -13.70 0.68
C LEU A 188 -2.59 -13.32 1.86
N LEU A 189 -2.32 -12.19 2.51
CA LEU A 189 -3.10 -11.75 3.67
C LEU A 189 -4.51 -11.27 3.28
N ALA A 190 -4.64 -10.62 2.13
CA ALA A 190 -5.92 -10.08 1.66
C ALA A 190 -6.87 -11.19 1.12
N GLY A 191 -6.33 -12.28 0.57
CA GLY A 191 -7.09 -13.40 0.00
C GLY A 191 -7.72 -14.34 1.03
N ARG A 192 -7.44 -14.18 2.32
CA ARG A 192 -8.03 -15.02 3.38
C ARG A 192 -9.29 -14.38 3.93
N SER A 193 -10.37 -15.15 3.96
CA SER A 193 -11.71 -14.75 4.44
C SER A 193 -11.98 -15.10 5.90
N ASN A 194 -11.03 -15.77 6.58
CA ASN A 194 -11.24 -16.28 7.93
C ASN A 194 -10.84 -15.25 8.98
N ASP A 195 -11.84 -14.72 9.69
CA ASP A 195 -11.67 -13.99 10.97
C ASP A 195 -10.93 -14.81 12.04
N ASN A 196 -10.68 -16.11 11.80
CA ASN A 196 -10.00 -17.04 12.70
C ASN A 196 -8.46 -16.98 12.65
N SER A 197 -7.84 -16.20 11.75
CA SER A 197 -6.38 -15.96 11.78
C SER A 197 -6.03 -14.73 12.63
N ASP A 198 -4.93 -14.81 13.38
CA ASP A 198 -4.37 -13.67 14.13
C ASP A 198 -3.77 -12.59 13.19
N TYR A 199 -3.53 -12.92 11.91
CA TYR A 199 -2.90 -12.05 10.91
C TYR A 199 -3.91 -11.52 9.86
N TYR A 200 -5.20 -11.61 10.14
CA TYR A 200 -6.24 -11.05 9.28
C TYR A 200 -6.23 -9.52 9.29
N LEU A 201 -6.07 -8.91 8.11
CA LEU A 201 -6.08 -7.47 7.92
C LEU A 201 -7.53 -6.97 7.83
N GLN A 202 -7.99 -6.34 8.91
CA GLN A 202 -9.33 -5.78 9.00
C GLN A 202 -9.35 -4.33 8.53
N VAL A 203 -10.31 -3.98 7.68
CA VAL A 203 -10.53 -2.60 7.24
C VAL A 203 -11.47 -1.91 8.23
N THR A 204 -11.04 -0.77 8.77
CA THR A 204 -11.83 0.06 9.67
C THR A 204 -12.05 1.45 9.08
N ASP A 205 -13.11 2.12 9.51
CA ASP A 205 -13.27 3.56 9.28
C ASP A 205 -12.39 4.39 10.22
N GLN A 206 -12.44 5.73 10.08
CA GLN A 206 -11.72 6.68 10.92
C GLN A 206 -12.08 6.65 12.42
N SER A 207 -13.15 5.93 12.80
CA SER A 207 -13.57 5.72 14.19
C SER A 207 -13.14 4.36 14.75
N GLY A 208 -12.42 3.56 13.96
CA GLY A 208 -12.00 2.21 14.31
C GLY A 208 -13.11 1.16 14.12
N LYS A 209 -14.26 1.53 13.53
CA LYS A 209 -15.36 0.60 13.30
C LYS A 209 -15.09 -0.22 12.04
N THR A 210 -15.29 -1.52 12.14
CA THR A 210 -15.03 -2.49 11.08
C THR A 210 -16.01 -2.30 9.91
N LEU A 211 -15.49 -2.20 8.70
CA LEU A 211 -16.28 -2.04 7.48
C LEU A 211 -16.65 -3.41 6.89
N ASN A 212 -17.95 -3.64 6.70
CA ASN A 212 -18.46 -4.83 6.03
C ASN A 212 -18.42 -4.61 4.51
N LEU A 213 -17.29 -4.94 3.89
CA LEU A 213 -17.08 -4.86 2.45
C LEU A 213 -17.21 -6.24 1.79
N PRO A 214 -17.64 -6.30 0.51
CA PRO A 214 -17.54 -7.52 -0.30
C PRO A 214 -16.11 -8.07 -0.29
N PRO A 215 -15.90 -9.40 -0.35
CA PRO A 215 -14.58 -10.00 -0.19
C PRO A 215 -13.57 -9.54 -1.26
N GLU A 216 -14.00 -9.40 -2.51
CA GLU A 216 -13.17 -8.92 -3.62
C GLU A 216 -12.74 -7.46 -3.41
N GLU A 217 -13.68 -6.60 -3.01
CA GLU A 217 -13.41 -5.19 -2.75
C GLU A 217 -12.53 -5.00 -1.50
N ARG A 218 -12.78 -5.76 -0.43
CA ARG A 218 -11.92 -5.79 0.75
C ARG A 218 -10.51 -6.21 0.36
N GLN A 219 -10.36 -7.24 -0.46
CA GLN A 219 -9.07 -7.73 -0.90
C GLN A 219 -8.30 -6.66 -1.68
N ALA A 220 -8.95 -6.04 -2.68
CA ALA A 220 -8.37 -4.96 -3.47
C ALA A 220 -7.95 -3.78 -2.58
N LEU A 221 -8.82 -3.36 -1.65
CA LEU A 221 -8.56 -2.24 -0.76
C LEU A 221 -7.38 -2.51 0.19
N VAL A 222 -7.30 -3.71 0.78
CA VAL A 222 -6.18 -4.10 1.66
C VAL A 222 -4.86 -4.09 0.90
N ILE A 223 -4.83 -4.63 -0.33
CA ILE A 223 -3.63 -4.62 -1.17
C ILE A 223 -3.25 -3.18 -1.52
N ALA A 224 -4.22 -2.37 -1.95
CA ALA A 224 -4.00 -0.99 -2.35
C ALA A 224 -3.44 -0.14 -1.20
N MET A 225 -4.02 -0.24 0.00
CA MET A 225 -3.54 0.47 1.19
C MET A 225 -2.15 -0.01 1.62
N SER A 226 -1.90 -1.32 1.60
CA SER A 226 -0.59 -1.88 1.96
C SER A 226 0.52 -1.38 1.02
N LEU A 227 0.25 -1.36 -0.28
CA LEU A 227 1.18 -0.85 -1.29
C LEU A 227 1.35 0.67 -1.21
N HIS A 228 0.27 1.42 -0.93
CA HIS A 228 0.35 2.88 -0.75
C HIS A 228 1.24 3.23 0.45
N GLU A 229 1.04 2.58 1.60
CA GLU A 229 1.90 2.79 2.77
C GLU A 229 3.36 2.44 2.48
N LYS A 230 3.62 1.36 1.74
CA LYS A 230 4.98 1.04 1.28
C LYS A 230 5.56 2.04 0.30
N GLY A 231 4.73 2.59 -0.58
CA GLY A 231 5.08 3.72 -1.44
C GLY A 231 5.48 4.95 -0.61
N LYS A 232 4.75 5.29 0.46
CA LYS A 232 5.08 6.39 1.37
C LYS A 232 6.41 6.17 2.10
N VAL A 233 6.69 4.94 2.54
CA VAL A 233 8.00 4.60 3.13
C VAL A 233 9.14 4.81 2.12
N ALA A 234 8.93 4.44 0.86
CA ALA A 234 9.90 4.69 -0.22
C ALA A 234 10.05 6.20 -0.49
N LEU A 235 8.96 6.99 -0.45
CA LEU A 235 9.01 8.46 -0.55
C LEU A 235 9.85 9.08 0.56
N LYS A 236 9.68 8.64 1.82
CA LYS A 236 10.48 9.12 2.96
C LYS A 236 11.97 8.80 2.83
N LYS A 237 12.31 7.72 2.12
CA LYS A 237 13.69 7.34 1.78
C LYS A 237 14.22 8.03 0.51
N GLU A 238 13.43 8.94 -0.08
CA GLU A 238 13.72 9.61 -1.36
C GLU A 238 13.92 8.64 -2.54
N ASP A 239 13.43 7.40 -2.43
CA ASP A 239 13.43 6.42 -3.52
C ASP A 239 12.16 6.62 -4.37
N TYR A 240 12.13 7.72 -5.11
CA TYR A 240 10.97 8.11 -5.94
C TYR A 240 10.67 7.12 -7.06
N ALA A 241 11.69 6.38 -7.54
CA ALA A 241 11.53 5.37 -8.58
C ALA A 241 10.74 4.16 -8.05
N LEU A 242 11.13 3.62 -6.90
CA LEU A 242 10.40 2.53 -6.25
C LEU A 242 9.02 2.99 -5.79
N ALA A 243 8.94 4.18 -5.18
CA ALA A 243 7.67 4.77 -4.76
C ALA A 243 6.69 4.86 -5.92
N LEU A 244 7.09 5.40 -7.08
CA LEU A 244 6.20 5.52 -8.23
C LEU A 244 5.63 4.18 -8.67
N VAL A 245 6.45 3.12 -8.73
CA VAL A 245 5.99 1.79 -9.15
C VAL A 245 4.97 1.21 -8.16
N LEU A 246 5.26 1.30 -6.85
CA LEU A 246 4.36 0.84 -5.80
C LEU A 246 3.02 1.60 -5.81
N LEU A 247 3.07 2.93 -5.96
CA LEU A 247 1.89 3.78 -5.96
C LEU A 247 1.03 3.56 -7.22
N LEU A 248 1.62 3.29 -8.39
CA LEU A 248 0.87 2.95 -9.60
C LEU A 248 0.20 1.58 -9.52
N GLU A 249 0.83 0.59 -8.89
CA GLU A 249 0.17 -0.70 -8.64
C GLU A 249 -0.94 -0.55 -7.59
N ALA A 250 -0.74 0.29 -6.57
CA ALA A 250 -1.80 0.65 -5.62
C ALA A 250 -3.00 1.31 -6.32
N ASP A 251 -2.78 2.27 -7.24
CA ASP A 251 -3.84 2.95 -8.01
C ASP A 251 -4.66 1.97 -8.85
N LYS A 252 -3.98 0.97 -9.45
CA LYS A 252 -4.65 -0.11 -10.17
C LYS A 252 -5.55 -0.92 -9.24
N GLU A 253 -5.10 -1.30 -8.05
CA GLU A 253 -5.93 -2.03 -7.09
C GLU A 253 -7.09 -1.16 -6.55
N PHE A 254 -6.85 0.13 -6.26
CA PHE A 254 -7.91 1.09 -5.92
C PHE A 254 -8.98 1.20 -7.01
N SER A 255 -8.60 1.13 -8.29
CA SER A 255 -9.56 1.19 -9.40
C SER A 255 -10.54 0.01 -9.47
N HIS A 256 -10.24 -1.10 -8.78
CA HIS A 256 -11.15 -2.23 -8.64
C HIS A 256 -12.18 -2.04 -7.50
N CYS A 257 -11.97 -1.06 -6.62
CA CYS A 257 -12.92 -0.73 -5.57
C CYS A 257 -14.02 0.19 -6.15
N GLN A 258 -15.27 -0.28 -6.15
CA GLN A 258 -16.42 0.42 -6.76
C GLN A 258 -17.26 1.17 -5.72
N SER A 259 -16.95 1.05 -4.44
CA SER A 259 -17.73 1.66 -3.37
C SER A 259 -17.66 3.19 -3.38
N GLN A 260 -18.77 3.80 -2.97
CA GLN A 260 -18.86 5.21 -2.60
C GLN A 260 -17.86 5.59 -1.48
N LEU A 261 -17.27 4.60 -0.80
CA LEU A 261 -16.26 4.76 0.22
C LEU A 261 -15.04 5.56 -0.29
N LEU A 262 -14.59 5.30 -1.53
CA LEU A 262 -13.47 6.03 -2.14
C LEU A 262 -13.76 7.52 -2.38
N GLN A 263 -15.03 7.92 -2.38
CA GLN A 263 -15.44 9.32 -2.51
C GLN A 263 -15.50 10.01 -1.14
N SER A 264 -15.68 9.25 -0.07
CA SER A 264 -15.76 9.76 1.31
C SER A 264 -14.44 9.72 2.09
N VAL A 265 -13.42 9.05 1.55
CA VAL A 265 -12.11 8.86 2.19
C VAL A 265 -11.01 9.50 1.36
N ASP A 266 -10.06 10.12 2.04
CA ASP A 266 -8.94 10.89 1.47
C ASP A 266 -7.77 10.03 0.98
N ASN A 267 -7.66 8.76 1.38
CA ASN A 267 -6.57 7.85 0.99
C ASN A 267 -6.29 7.84 -0.52
N TYR A 268 -7.34 7.75 -1.36
CA TYR A 268 -7.18 7.78 -2.82
C TYR A 268 -6.74 9.15 -3.34
N ALA A 269 -7.14 10.24 -2.68
CA ALA A 269 -6.71 11.58 -3.02
C ALA A 269 -5.22 11.78 -2.71
N VAL A 270 -4.77 11.31 -1.54
CA VAL A 270 -3.36 11.33 -1.12
C VAL A 270 -2.51 10.49 -2.07
N LEU A 271 -2.98 9.31 -2.49
CA LEU A 271 -2.28 8.50 -3.50
C LEU A 271 -2.05 9.26 -4.81
N ASN A 272 -3.08 9.94 -5.32
CA ASN A 272 -2.98 10.73 -6.55
C ASN A 272 -2.00 11.91 -6.39
N LEU A 273 -1.97 12.53 -5.21
CA LEU A 273 -1.01 13.57 -4.86
C LEU A 273 0.42 13.02 -4.83
N ASP A 274 0.64 11.85 -4.21
CA ASP A 274 1.94 11.18 -4.10
C ASP A 274 2.49 10.75 -5.47
N ILE A 275 1.64 10.26 -6.38
CA ILE A 275 2.03 9.92 -7.76
C ILE A 275 2.48 11.17 -8.53
N ALA A 276 1.71 12.26 -8.42
CA ALA A 276 2.08 13.53 -9.04
C ALA A 276 3.39 14.10 -8.47
N TRP A 277 3.61 13.93 -7.16
CA TRP A 277 4.87 14.27 -6.51
C TRP A 277 6.04 13.44 -7.05
N CYS A 278 5.89 12.12 -7.19
CA CYS A 278 6.89 11.26 -7.84
C CYS A 278 7.23 11.73 -9.25
N TYR A 279 6.24 12.12 -10.07
CA TYR A 279 6.51 12.65 -11.40
C TYR A 279 7.35 13.92 -11.38
N LEU A 280 7.09 14.83 -10.43
CA LEU A 280 7.89 16.04 -10.25
C LEU A 280 9.33 15.69 -9.82
N CYS A 281 9.50 14.86 -8.81
CA CYS A 281 10.82 14.44 -8.30
C CYS A 281 11.65 13.72 -9.37
N LEU A 282 11.00 12.92 -10.22
CA LEU A 282 11.62 12.24 -11.37
C LEU A 282 11.75 13.14 -12.61
N ARG A 283 11.35 14.41 -12.52
CA ARG A 283 11.38 15.43 -13.60
C ARG A 283 10.70 14.94 -14.89
N SER A 284 9.56 14.26 -14.75
CA SER A 284 8.87 13.58 -15.84
C SER A 284 7.84 14.47 -16.54
N VAL A 285 8.33 15.31 -17.46
CA VAL A 285 7.48 16.22 -18.27
C VAL A 285 6.46 15.45 -19.13
N THR A 286 6.75 14.21 -19.51
CA THR A 286 5.84 13.39 -20.34
C THR A 286 4.54 13.04 -19.65
N HIS A 287 4.51 13.05 -18.31
CA HIS A 287 3.35 12.67 -17.51
C HIS A 287 2.54 13.86 -17.01
N ILE A 288 2.81 15.08 -17.46
CA ILE A 288 2.03 16.27 -17.07
C ILE A 288 0.52 16.10 -17.31
N PRO A 289 0.04 15.54 -18.44
CA PRO A 289 -1.40 15.33 -18.63
C PRO A 289 -2.02 14.39 -17.60
N ASP A 290 -1.31 13.32 -17.23
CA ASP A 290 -1.74 12.39 -16.18
C ASP A 290 -1.71 13.08 -14.80
N ALA A 291 -0.63 13.80 -14.50
CA ALA A 291 -0.50 14.58 -13.27
C ALA A 291 -1.66 15.58 -13.11
N GLU A 292 -2.04 16.30 -14.16
CA GLU A 292 -3.17 17.22 -14.14
C GLU A 292 -4.48 16.51 -13.78
N GLN A 293 -4.78 15.38 -14.43
CA GLN A 293 -5.99 14.62 -14.16
C GLN A 293 -6.02 14.12 -12.70
N ARG A 294 -4.87 13.63 -12.20
CA ARG A 294 -4.72 13.14 -10.83
C ARG A 294 -4.90 14.25 -9.80
N LEU A 295 -4.31 15.42 -10.02
CA LEU A 295 -4.44 16.57 -9.13
C LEU A 295 -5.88 17.10 -9.09
N ARG A 296 -6.61 17.10 -10.20
CA ARG A 296 -8.04 17.46 -10.20
C ARG A 296 -8.88 16.49 -9.38
N LYS A 297 -8.63 15.17 -9.50
CA LYS A 297 -9.31 14.15 -8.68
C LYS A 297 -8.97 14.32 -7.19
N CYS A 298 -7.69 14.55 -6.88
CA CYS A 298 -7.20 14.82 -5.54
C CYS A 298 -7.94 16.01 -4.92
N GLU A 299 -7.98 17.14 -5.64
CA GLU A 299 -8.67 18.35 -5.20
C GLU A 299 -10.15 18.09 -4.92
N GLN A 300 -10.88 17.44 -5.84
CA GLN A 300 -12.30 17.13 -5.64
C GLN A 300 -12.54 16.28 -4.39
N ASN A 301 -11.73 15.25 -4.17
CA ASN A 301 -11.86 14.37 -3.01
C ASN A 301 -11.48 15.08 -1.70
N PHE A 302 -10.47 15.95 -1.71
CA PHE A 302 -10.13 16.79 -0.56
C PHE A 302 -11.27 17.75 -0.19
N HIS A 303 -11.90 18.38 -1.18
CA HIS A 303 -13.07 19.24 -0.95
C HIS A 303 -14.25 18.46 -0.35
N GLN A 304 -14.47 17.21 -0.76
CA GLN A 304 -15.53 16.36 -0.20
C GLN A 304 -15.22 15.88 1.22
N SER A 305 -13.96 15.54 1.48
CA SER A 305 -13.50 14.97 2.75
C SER A 305 -13.32 16.02 3.84
N TYR A 306 -12.72 17.17 3.50
CA TYR A 306 -12.32 18.20 4.46
C TYR A 306 -13.13 19.51 4.36
N GLY A 307 -13.81 19.74 3.23
CA GLY A 307 -14.45 21.01 2.88
C GLY A 307 -13.50 21.97 2.14
N PRO A 308 -14.00 22.86 1.27
CA PRO A 308 -13.22 23.85 0.53
C PRO A 308 -12.27 24.70 1.37
N ASN A 309 -12.65 25.05 2.60
CA ASN A 309 -11.85 25.85 3.51
C ASN A 309 -11.48 25.06 4.77
N LEU A 310 -11.40 23.72 4.67
CA LEU A 310 -11.12 22.81 5.78
C LEU A 310 -12.16 22.90 6.92
N GLU A 311 -13.35 23.46 6.67
CA GLU A 311 -14.34 23.70 7.72
C GLU A 311 -14.88 22.42 8.37
N ARG A 312 -15.00 21.33 7.58
CA ARG A 312 -15.45 20.03 8.08
C ARG A 312 -14.38 19.40 8.95
N LEU A 313 -13.12 19.53 8.54
CA LEU A 313 -11.98 19.06 9.32
C LEU A 313 -11.86 19.82 10.65
N LEU A 314 -12.00 21.15 10.62
CA LEU A 314 -11.99 21.99 11.81
C LEU A 314 -13.11 21.59 12.78
N ALA A 315 -14.32 21.30 12.28
CA ALA A 315 -15.43 20.86 13.10
C ALA A 315 -15.21 19.48 13.75
N LEU A 316 -14.47 18.57 13.11
CA LEU A 316 -14.25 17.20 13.58
C LEU A 316 -13.01 17.06 14.47
N LYS A 317 -11.87 17.60 14.05
CA LYS A 317 -10.58 17.47 14.74
C LYS A 317 -10.20 18.70 15.58
N GLY A 318 -10.84 19.85 15.37
CA GLY A 318 -10.53 21.11 16.06
C GLY A 318 -9.27 21.82 15.54
N THR A 319 -8.52 21.20 14.64
CA THR A 319 -7.28 21.72 14.06
C THR A 319 -7.22 21.38 12.57
N THR A 320 -6.59 22.24 11.78
CA THR A 320 -6.48 22.07 10.31
C THR A 320 -5.04 22.03 9.81
N GLY A 321 -4.06 22.35 10.66
CA GLY A 321 -2.68 22.60 10.25
C GLY A 321 -1.96 21.40 9.63
N ASN A 322 -2.34 20.16 9.98
CA ASN A 322 -1.63 18.97 9.47
C ASN A 322 -2.07 18.64 8.04
N GLU A 323 -3.37 18.58 7.79
CA GLU A 323 -3.95 18.34 6.47
C GLU A 323 -3.78 19.55 5.53
N ALA A 324 -3.66 20.76 6.07
CA ALA A 324 -3.32 21.96 5.29
C ALA A 324 -1.97 21.81 4.54
N ALA A 325 -1.03 21.01 5.05
CA ALA A 325 0.21 20.70 4.35
C ALA A 325 -0.02 19.92 3.04
N LEU A 326 -1.06 19.08 2.98
CA LEU A 326 -1.45 18.37 1.75
C LEU A 326 -2.01 19.34 0.70
N PHE A 327 -2.81 20.32 1.12
CA PHE A 327 -3.33 21.36 0.24
C PHE A 327 -2.21 22.24 -0.32
N MET A 328 -1.25 22.62 0.52
CA MET A 328 -0.08 23.37 0.07
C MET A 328 0.67 22.60 -1.05
N ARG A 329 0.95 21.30 -0.84
CA ARG A 329 1.60 20.46 -1.85
C ARG A 329 0.74 20.34 -3.12
N LEU A 330 -0.58 20.21 -2.98
CA LEU A 330 -1.53 20.17 -4.10
C LEU A 330 -1.44 21.46 -4.93
N HIS A 331 -1.55 22.64 -4.31
CA HIS A 331 -1.49 23.92 -5.01
C HIS A 331 -0.13 24.14 -5.68
N LEU A 332 0.98 23.75 -5.02
CA LEU A 332 2.32 23.78 -5.62
C LEU A 332 2.38 22.94 -6.91
N LEU A 333 1.93 21.69 -6.85
CA LEU A 333 1.94 20.77 -7.99
C LEU A 333 1.04 21.26 -9.13
N GLN A 334 -0.16 21.77 -8.80
CA GLN A 334 -1.06 22.38 -9.78
C GLN A 334 -0.40 23.59 -10.45
N ALA A 335 0.31 24.43 -9.70
CA ALA A 335 0.98 25.60 -10.25
C ALA A 335 2.12 25.20 -11.19
N ILE A 336 2.85 24.13 -10.86
CA ILE A 336 3.89 23.56 -11.73
C ILE A 336 3.28 22.99 -13.02
N VAL A 337 2.14 22.31 -12.94
CA VAL A 337 1.40 21.84 -14.14
C VAL A 337 1.01 23.03 -15.02
N LEU A 338 0.44 24.09 -14.44
CA LEU A 338 0.08 25.31 -15.16
C LEU A 338 1.29 26.00 -15.81
N PHE A 339 2.45 26.00 -15.14
CA PHE A 339 3.70 26.50 -15.70
C PHE A 339 4.07 25.77 -16.99
N HIS A 340 4.03 24.43 -16.98
CA HIS A 340 4.37 23.63 -18.16
C HIS A 340 3.30 23.67 -19.26
N GLN A 341 2.06 24.06 -18.93
CA GLN A 341 1.01 24.40 -19.89
C GLN A 341 1.14 25.84 -20.44
N ASN A 342 2.20 26.56 -20.08
CA ASN A 342 2.43 27.98 -20.38
C ASN A 342 1.38 28.97 -19.83
N LYS A 343 0.52 28.54 -18.89
CA LYS A 343 -0.44 29.41 -18.20
C LYS A 343 0.25 30.18 -17.06
N ARG A 344 1.23 31.00 -17.42
CA ARG A 344 2.18 31.61 -16.46
C ARG A 344 1.54 32.54 -15.45
N GLN A 345 0.51 33.29 -15.83
CA GLN A 345 -0.20 34.19 -14.91
C GLN A 345 -0.97 33.40 -13.84
N GLU A 346 -1.64 32.32 -14.24
CA GLU A 346 -2.34 31.43 -13.30
C GLU A 346 -1.36 30.68 -12.40
N ALA A 347 -0.27 30.17 -12.98
CA ALA A 347 0.81 29.54 -12.23
C ALA A 347 1.42 30.50 -11.19
N SER A 348 1.65 31.77 -11.55
CA SER A 348 2.19 32.79 -10.63
C SER A 348 1.25 33.05 -9.46
N LYS A 349 -0.06 33.21 -9.71
CA LYS A 349 -1.06 33.39 -8.65
C LYS A 349 -1.10 32.20 -7.71
N LEU A 350 -1.06 30.99 -8.26
CA LEU A 350 -1.14 29.77 -7.47
C LEU A 350 0.16 29.49 -6.69
N LEU A 351 1.33 29.82 -7.23
CA LEU A 351 2.59 29.79 -6.50
C LEU A 351 2.62 30.81 -5.35
N ALA A 352 2.07 32.01 -5.55
CA ALA A 352 1.96 33.01 -4.48
C ALA A 352 1.03 32.53 -3.35
N ARG A 353 -0.06 31.82 -3.70
CA ARG A 353 -0.91 31.16 -2.71
C ARG A 353 -0.15 30.07 -1.96
N ALA A 354 0.53 29.17 -2.67
CA ALA A 354 1.33 28.11 -2.06
C ALA A 354 2.44 28.65 -1.15
N ASP A 355 3.03 29.80 -1.48
CA ASP A 355 4.06 30.48 -0.66
C ASP A 355 3.49 31.04 0.65
N SER A 356 2.31 31.64 0.60
CA SER A 356 1.55 32.08 1.78
C SER A 356 1.19 30.89 2.69
N GLU A 357 0.71 29.80 2.10
CA GLU A 357 0.39 28.56 2.81
C GLU A 357 1.65 27.93 3.44
N LEU A 358 2.75 27.84 2.70
CA LEU A 358 4.06 27.38 3.19
C LEU A 358 4.49 28.18 4.42
N SER A 359 4.47 29.51 4.30
CA SER A 359 4.92 30.42 5.36
C SER A 359 4.09 30.26 6.64
N SER A 360 2.81 29.95 6.51
CA SER A 360 1.92 29.70 7.66
C SER A 360 2.12 28.34 8.32
N LEU A 361 2.61 27.34 7.57
CA LEU A 361 2.76 25.94 8.00
C LEU A 361 4.19 25.58 8.41
N LYS A 362 5.16 26.43 8.03
CA LYS A 362 6.57 26.26 8.37
C LYS A 362 6.75 26.43 9.87
N VAL A 363 7.35 25.43 10.47
CA VAL A 363 7.60 25.37 11.91
C VAL A 363 8.96 26.01 12.18
N ASP A 364 9.05 26.79 13.26
CA ASP A 364 10.30 27.38 13.72
C ASP A 364 11.23 26.30 14.32
N ASP A 365 12.49 26.29 13.88
CA ASP A 365 13.48 25.27 14.28
C ASP A 365 13.82 25.34 15.78
N HIS A 366 13.75 26.53 16.38
CA HIS A 366 14.05 26.70 17.81
C HIS A 366 12.92 26.14 18.68
N SER A 367 11.66 26.48 18.36
CA SER A 367 10.48 25.89 19.00
C SER A 367 10.42 24.38 18.83
N LEU A 368 10.76 23.87 17.63
CA LEU A 368 10.83 22.44 17.36
C LEU A 368 11.90 21.75 18.22
N SER A 369 13.11 22.32 18.28
CA SER A 369 14.20 21.79 19.10
C SER A 369 13.85 21.75 20.58
N THR A 370 13.17 22.79 21.07
CA THR A 370 12.72 22.86 22.48
C THR A 370 11.76 21.72 22.83
N LEU A 371 10.78 21.42 21.98
CA LEU A 371 9.86 20.29 22.20
C LEU A 371 10.58 18.94 22.11
N ILE A 372 11.58 18.80 21.23
CA ILE A 372 12.38 17.58 21.15
C ILE A 372 13.20 17.40 22.44
N GLU A 373 13.79 18.47 22.98
CA GLU A 373 14.50 18.45 24.28
C GLU A 373 13.58 18.05 25.44
N LEU A 374 12.28 18.38 25.38
CA LEU A 374 11.27 17.94 26.35
C LEU A 374 10.87 16.46 26.18
N GLY A 375 11.41 15.75 25.19
CA GLY A 375 11.17 14.32 24.96
C GLY A 375 10.00 14.01 24.01
N TYR A 376 9.59 14.97 23.18
CA TYR A 376 8.67 14.73 22.07
C TYR A 376 9.40 14.26 20.81
N THR A 377 8.74 13.45 19.98
CA THR A 377 9.33 13.11 18.67
C THR A 377 9.26 14.32 17.74
N ALA A 378 10.11 14.35 16.71
CA ALA A 378 10.10 15.45 15.72
C ALA A 378 8.73 15.58 15.03
N ALA A 379 8.06 14.46 14.75
CA ALA A 379 6.72 14.43 14.17
C ALA A 379 5.67 15.03 15.12
N GLU A 380 5.65 14.59 16.38
CA GLU A 380 4.73 15.13 17.40
C GLU A 380 4.94 16.62 17.61
N ALA A 381 6.20 17.07 17.68
CA ALA A 381 6.54 18.47 17.85
C ALA A 381 6.09 19.31 16.63
N ARG A 382 6.29 18.83 15.40
CA ARG A 382 5.78 19.51 14.19
C ARG A 382 4.25 19.59 14.18
N PHE A 383 3.56 18.50 14.49
CA PHE A 383 2.09 18.50 14.55
C PHE A 383 1.55 19.43 15.63
N GLY A 384 2.13 19.39 16.84
CA GLY A 384 1.75 20.28 17.92
C GLY A 384 1.95 21.75 17.54
N LEU A 385 3.10 22.10 16.96
CA LEU A 385 3.40 23.47 16.57
C LEU A 385 2.50 23.95 15.41
N ARG A 386 2.16 23.09 14.44
CA ARG A 386 1.19 23.43 13.38
C ARG A 386 -0.21 23.64 13.92
N ALA A 387 -0.67 22.77 14.81
CA ALA A 387 -1.95 22.90 15.48
C ALA A 387 -2.05 24.17 16.35
N ALA A 388 -0.93 24.57 16.96
CA ALA A 388 -0.80 25.73 17.83
C ALA A 388 -0.41 27.04 17.11
N HIS A 389 -0.30 27.02 15.77
CA HIS A 389 0.19 28.16 14.98
C HIS A 389 1.53 28.74 15.49
N GLY A 390 2.43 27.86 15.93
CA GLY A 390 3.78 28.21 16.38
C GLY A 390 3.90 28.57 17.86
N ASP A 391 2.82 28.61 18.64
CA ASP A 391 2.91 28.83 20.09
C ASP A 391 3.34 27.56 20.83
N LEU A 392 4.48 27.64 21.51
CA LEU A 392 5.10 26.52 22.23
C LEU A 392 4.21 25.99 23.36
N SER A 393 3.55 26.90 24.09
CA SER A 393 2.79 26.53 25.29
C SER A 393 1.52 25.75 24.95
N THR A 394 0.78 26.21 23.94
CA THR A 394 -0.40 25.50 23.44
C THR A 394 -0.02 24.23 22.69
N ALA A 395 1.12 24.19 22.00
CA ALA A 395 1.65 22.97 21.38
C ALA A 395 1.92 21.87 22.42
N GLU A 396 2.56 22.20 23.55
CA GLU A 396 2.83 21.24 24.63
C GLU A 396 1.54 20.61 25.18
N VAL A 397 0.54 21.45 25.48
CA VAL A 397 -0.77 20.99 25.96
C VAL A 397 -1.47 20.10 24.93
N TYR A 398 -1.41 20.49 23.65
CA TYR A 398 -1.99 19.72 22.56
C TYR A 398 -1.33 18.35 22.42
N ILE A 399 0.00 18.29 22.41
CA ILE A 399 0.75 17.03 22.28
C ILE A 399 0.47 16.10 23.48
N ALA A 400 0.44 16.65 24.69
CA ALA A 400 0.13 15.89 25.90
C ALA A 400 -1.27 15.27 25.85
N LYS A 401 -2.27 16.05 25.43
CA LYS A 401 -3.64 15.55 25.22
C LYS A 401 -3.67 14.45 24.16
N GLN A 402 -3.04 14.65 23.02
CA GLN A 402 -3.04 13.68 21.92
C GLN A 402 -2.35 12.37 22.34
N ARG A 403 -1.27 12.41 23.13
CA ARG A 403 -0.63 11.22 23.69
C ARG A 403 -1.57 10.45 24.64
N ALA A 404 -2.33 11.16 25.48
CA ALA A 404 -3.29 10.56 26.39
C ALA A 404 -4.44 9.88 25.64
N ASP A 405 -5.05 10.59 24.68
CA ASP A 405 -6.16 10.08 23.86
C ASP A 405 -5.72 8.84 23.06
N ARG A 406 -4.50 8.85 22.49
CA ARG A 406 -3.92 7.68 21.82
C ARG A 406 -3.67 6.51 22.77
N ALA A 407 -3.14 6.76 23.97
CA ALA A 407 -2.90 5.71 24.96
C ALA A 407 -4.21 5.05 25.40
N GLU A 408 -5.27 5.84 25.60
CA GLU A 408 -6.60 5.33 25.89
C GLU A 408 -7.15 4.47 24.75
N SER A 409 -7.07 4.96 23.50
CA SER A 409 -7.50 4.23 22.31
C SER A 409 -6.76 2.88 22.15
N LYS A 410 -5.42 2.89 22.27
CA LYS A 410 -4.59 1.67 22.22
C LYS A 410 -4.95 0.68 23.33
N ASN A 411 -5.27 1.16 24.53
CA ASN A 411 -5.69 0.30 25.64
C ASN A 411 -7.07 -0.32 25.38
N LYS A 412 -8.02 0.45 24.84
CA LYS A 412 -9.34 -0.05 24.43
C LYS A 412 -9.22 -1.12 23.35
N GLU A 413 -8.42 -0.86 22.31
CA GLU A 413 -8.20 -1.81 21.21
C GLU A 413 -7.54 -3.11 21.70
N LYS A 414 -6.53 -3.02 22.57
CA LYS A 414 -5.89 -4.21 23.18
C LYS A 414 -6.88 -5.01 24.02
N ALA A 415 -7.71 -4.35 24.82
CA ALA A 415 -8.73 -4.99 25.63
C ALA A 415 -9.78 -5.69 24.76
N GLU A 416 -10.22 -5.05 23.66
CA GLU A 416 -11.16 -5.64 22.71
C GLU A 416 -10.56 -6.85 21.98
N ARG A 417 -9.31 -6.76 21.52
CA ARG A 417 -8.59 -7.90 20.92
C ARG A 417 -8.49 -9.07 21.89
N GLN A 418 -8.18 -8.80 23.16
CA GLN A 418 -8.12 -9.85 24.19
C GLN A 418 -9.49 -10.49 24.44
N LEU A 419 -10.55 -9.68 24.56
CA LEU A 419 -11.92 -10.18 24.68
C LEU A 419 -12.32 -11.04 23.47
N ASN A 420 -11.95 -10.63 22.26
CA ASN A 420 -12.24 -11.40 21.05
C ASN A 420 -11.47 -12.74 21.01
N ARG A 421 -10.22 -12.78 21.50
CA ARG A 421 -9.49 -14.06 21.67
C ARG A 421 -10.16 -14.97 22.68
N GLU A 422 -10.64 -14.43 23.80
CA GLU A 422 -11.36 -15.20 24.82
C GLU A 422 -12.69 -15.73 24.28
N ARG A 423 -13.48 -14.91 23.57
CA ARG A 423 -14.69 -15.35 22.86
C ARG A 423 -14.41 -16.57 21.98
N ARG A 424 -13.30 -16.54 21.23
CA ARG A 424 -12.88 -17.66 20.37
C ARG A 424 -12.55 -18.92 21.17
N GLN A 425 -11.88 -18.79 22.31
CA GLN A 425 -11.55 -19.92 23.19
C GLN A 425 -12.79 -20.56 23.83
N LEU A 426 -13.79 -19.73 24.19
CA LEU A 426 -15.03 -20.20 24.80
C LEU A 426 -15.99 -20.86 23.81
N GLY A 427 -15.85 -20.56 22.52
CA GLY A 427 -16.63 -21.16 21.43
C GLY A 427 -17.95 -20.45 21.18
N ARG A 428 -18.69 -20.94 20.17
CA ARG A 428 -20.00 -20.41 19.79
C ARG A 428 -21.12 -21.00 20.64
N CYS A 429 -22.19 -20.25 20.80
CA CYS A 429 -23.43 -20.73 21.37
C CYS A 429 -24.16 -21.66 20.39
N ILE A 430 -25.19 -22.37 20.88
CA ILE A 430 -25.93 -23.36 20.09
C ILE A 430 -26.69 -22.72 18.92
N ASP A 431 -26.97 -21.42 18.98
CA ASP A 431 -27.54 -20.66 17.87
C ASP A 431 -26.61 -20.56 16.64
N GLY A 432 -25.32 -20.88 16.79
CA GLY A 432 -24.30 -20.82 15.75
C GLY A 432 -23.89 -19.39 15.33
N VAL A 433 -24.52 -18.38 15.93
CA VAL A 433 -24.38 -16.95 15.58
C VAL A 433 -23.62 -16.21 16.67
N GLN A 434 -23.97 -16.41 17.94
CA GLN A 434 -23.35 -15.70 19.05
C GLN A 434 -22.12 -16.44 19.58
N TRP A 435 -21.13 -15.67 20.01
CA TRP A 435 -20.01 -16.19 20.79
C TRP A 435 -20.35 -16.15 22.27
N VAL A 436 -19.83 -17.09 23.04
CA VAL A 436 -19.96 -17.04 24.51
C VAL A 436 -19.27 -15.78 25.04
N GLU A 437 -20.00 -14.98 25.81
CA GLU A 437 -19.51 -13.70 26.31
C GLU A 437 -18.56 -13.90 27.52
N PRO A 438 -17.27 -13.49 27.43
CA PRO A 438 -16.29 -13.75 28.48
C PRO A 438 -16.65 -13.12 29.84
N LYS A 439 -17.34 -11.97 29.82
CA LYS A 439 -17.81 -11.32 31.04
C LYS A 439 -18.82 -12.18 31.80
N LEU A 440 -19.72 -12.86 31.09
CA LEU A 440 -20.73 -13.74 31.70
C LEU A 440 -20.10 -15.03 32.19
N HIS A 441 -19.16 -15.58 31.42
CA HIS A 441 -18.37 -16.75 31.81
C HIS A 441 -17.59 -16.52 33.11
N ARG A 442 -16.87 -15.39 33.21
CA ARG A 442 -16.19 -14.98 34.46
C ARG A 442 -17.16 -14.75 35.61
N SER A 443 -18.35 -14.22 35.33
CA SER A 443 -19.38 -14.01 36.35
C SER A 443 -19.86 -15.34 36.94
N LEU A 444 -20.12 -16.36 36.11
CA LEU A 444 -20.49 -17.70 36.61
C LEU A 444 -19.34 -18.36 37.38
N ILE A 445 -18.10 -18.21 36.94
CA ILE A 445 -16.94 -18.69 37.71
C ILE A 445 -16.88 -18.00 39.09
N SER A 446 -17.13 -16.69 39.14
CA SER A 446 -17.14 -15.95 40.40
C SER A 446 -18.29 -16.37 41.35
N MET A 447 -19.37 -16.93 40.81
CA MET A 447 -20.46 -17.54 41.60
C MET A 447 -20.10 -18.94 42.14
N GLY A 448 -18.94 -19.49 41.77
CA GLY A 448 -18.44 -20.78 42.25
C GLY A 448 -18.62 -21.94 41.27
N TYR A 449 -19.10 -21.69 40.05
CA TYR A 449 -19.21 -22.74 39.02
C TYR A 449 -17.85 -23.01 38.36
N SER A 450 -17.60 -24.25 37.94
CA SER A 450 -16.37 -24.58 37.22
C SER A 450 -16.34 -23.93 35.83
N SER A 451 -15.14 -23.65 35.31
CA SER A 451 -14.95 -22.97 34.01
C SER A 451 -15.64 -23.71 32.85
N GLU A 452 -15.59 -25.04 32.86
CA GLU A 452 -16.18 -25.87 31.81
C GLU A 452 -17.71 -25.88 31.88
N VAL A 453 -18.26 -26.02 33.08
CA VAL A 453 -19.72 -25.99 33.32
C VAL A 453 -20.28 -24.62 32.95
N ALA A 454 -19.61 -23.54 33.36
CA ALA A 454 -19.98 -22.18 32.99
C ALA A 454 -19.95 -21.97 31.46
N ARG A 455 -18.92 -22.50 30.78
CA ARG A 455 -18.79 -22.41 29.32
C ARG A 455 -19.95 -23.12 28.64
N VAL A 456 -20.19 -24.40 28.96
CA VAL A 456 -21.25 -25.21 28.31
C VAL A 456 -22.64 -24.66 28.63
N ALA A 457 -22.91 -24.28 29.88
CA ALA A 457 -24.19 -23.69 30.26
C ALA A 457 -24.48 -22.38 29.49
N LEU A 458 -23.46 -21.56 29.23
CA LEU A 458 -23.60 -20.34 28.41
C LEU A 458 -23.73 -20.63 26.91
N GLN A 459 -23.13 -21.72 26.41
CA GLN A 459 -23.32 -22.16 25.03
C GLN A 459 -24.77 -22.58 24.78
N GLU A 460 -25.32 -23.40 25.67
CA GLU A 460 -26.69 -23.93 25.58
C GLU A 460 -27.75 -22.86 25.84
N SER A 461 -27.46 -21.90 26.73
CA SER A 461 -28.40 -20.82 27.08
C SER A 461 -28.30 -19.57 26.19
N ASN A 462 -27.45 -19.58 25.15
CA ASN A 462 -27.19 -18.42 24.29
C ASN A 462 -26.90 -17.14 25.09
N ASN A 463 -25.91 -17.20 26.00
CA ASN A 463 -25.51 -16.09 26.87
C ASN A 463 -26.58 -15.57 27.85
N ASN A 464 -27.64 -16.34 28.13
CA ASN A 464 -28.62 -15.95 29.16
C ASN A 464 -28.21 -16.48 30.54
N VAL A 465 -27.77 -15.59 31.42
CA VAL A 465 -27.28 -15.95 32.77
C VAL A 465 -28.34 -16.70 33.59
N SER A 466 -29.59 -16.26 33.59
CA SER A 466 -30.66 -16.89 34.38
C SER A 466 -30.94 -18.31 33.91
N LEU A 467 -31.02 -18.52 32.59
CA LEU A 467 -31.20 -19.84 31.99
C LEU A 467 -29.96 -20.71 32.22
N SER A 468 -28.76 -20.15 32.14
CA SER A 468 -27.53 -20.90 32.41
C SER A 468 -27.49 -21.44 33.84
N ILE A 469 -27.91 -20.65 34.83
CA ILE A 469 -27.97 -21.09 36.24
C ILE A 469 -29.05 -22.16 36.43
N GLN A 470 -30.22 -22.00 35.82
CA GLN A 470 -31.28 -23.00 35.84
C GLN A 470 -30.81 -24.32 35.21
N LEU A 471 -30.15 -24.28 34.05
CA LEU A 471 -29.58 -25.47 33.41
C LEU A 471 -28.54 -26.16 34.30
N ILE A 472 -27.72 -25.38 35.02
CA ILE A 472 -26.74 -25.91 35.98
C ILE A 472 -27.42 -26.60 37.16
N GLN A 473 -28.55 -26.07 37.65
CA GLN A 473 -29.27 -26.60 38.81
C GLN A 473 -30.18 -27.79 38.46
N ASP A 474 -30.91 -27.70 37.35
CA ASP A 474 -31.95 -28.65 36.97
C ASP A 474 -31.39 -29.86 36.22
N GLN A 475 -30.28 -29.70 35.50
CA GLN A 475 -29.75 -30.72 34.59
C GLN A 475 -28.22 -30.86 34.65
N PRO A 476 -27.63 -31.20 35.81
CA PRO A 476 -26.17 -31.38 35.94
C PRO A 476 -25.64 -32.50 35.02
N ASN A 477 -26.46 -33.48 34.66
CA ASN A 477 -26.07 -34.60 33.80
C ASN A 477 -25.86 -34.18 32.34
N LEU A 478 -26.64 -33.22 31.81
CA LEU A 478 -26.47 -32.72 30.43
C LEU A 478 -25.21 -31.87 30.28
N LEU A 479 -24.77 -31.22 31.36
CA LEU A 479 -23.50 -30.50 31.43
C LEU A 479 -22.30 -31.45 31.62
N ASN A 480 -22.54 -32.63 32.21
CA ASN A 480 -21.55 -33.69 32.36
C ASN A 480 -21.32 -34.50 31.07
N VAL A 481 -22.19 -34.36 30.06
CA VAL A 481 -21.98 -34.98 28.74
C VAL A 481 -20.78 -34.36 28.02
N ALA A 482 -20.36 -33.14 28.34
CA ALA A 482 -19.09 -32.59 27.83
C ALA A 482 -17.83 -33.26 28.44
N SER A 483 -17.96 -33.96 29.57
CA SER A 483 -16.90 -34.80 30.16
C SER A 483 -16.64 -36.09 29.35
N THR A 484 -17.49 -36.41 28.36
CA THR A 484 -17.20 -37.49 27.38
C THR A 484 -16.13 -37.13 26.37
N SER A 485 -15.61 -35.89 26.39
CA SER A 485 -14.39 -35.56 25.67
C SER A 485 -13.17 -36.23 26.33
N LYS A 486 -12.93 -37.47 25.89
CA LYS A 486 -11.76 -38.32 26.17
C LYS A 486 -11.57 -38.69 27.65
N PHE A 487 -12.44 -39.55 28.20
CA PHE A 487 -11.99 -40.41 29.29
C PHE A 487 -10.83 -41.28 28.77
N ARG A 488 -9.61 -41.00 29.23
CA ARG A 488 -8.41 -41.73 28.82
C ARG A 488 -8.38 -43.04 29.61
N VAL A 489 -8.72 -44.15 28.95
CA VAL A 489 -8.71 -45.47 29.58
C VAL A 489 -7.27 -45.81 29.99
N GLU A 490 -6.99 -45.90 31.29
CA GLU A 490 -5.69 -46.33 31.80
C GLU A 490 -5.37 -47.76 31.35
N ARG A 491 -4.11 -48.04 30.97
CA ARG A 491 -3.69 -49.36 30.46
C ARG A 491 -4.02 -50.50 31.41
N ASP A 492 -3.93 -50.26 32.72
CA ASP A 492 -4.14 -51.28 33.75
C ASP A 492 -5.63 -51.70 33.83
N ILE A 493 -6.54 -50.75 33.64
CA ILE A 493 -8.00 -51.00 33.63
C ILE A 493 -8.42 -51.70 32.33
N LEU A 494 -7.82 -51.31 31.20
CA LEU A 494 -8.03 -51.98 29.93
C LEU A 494 -7.55 -53.44 29.97
N GLN A 495 -6.39 -53.70 30.56
CA GLN A 495 -5.87 -55.06 30.72
C GLN A 495 -6.76 -55.94 31.59
N GLN A 496 -7.42 -55.39 32.61
CA GLN A 496 -8.36 -56.15 33.44
C GLN A 496 -9.57 -56.65 32.64
N VAL A 497 -10.13 -55.83 31.75
CA VAL A 497 -11.27 -56.24 30.89
C VAL A 497 -10.83 -57.21 29.79
N VAL A 498 -9.65 -56.98 29.20
CA VAL A 498 -9.07 -57.88 28.18
C VAL A 498 -8.71 -59.24 28.78
N ALA A 499 -8.26 -59.31 30.03
CA ALA A 499 -7.96 -60.56 30.73
C ALA A 499 -9.18 -61.47 30.92
N VAL A 500 -10.40 -60.91 30.86
CA VAL A 500 -11.66 -61.68 30.90
C VAL A 500 -11.96 -62.34 29.53
N GLY A 501 -11.19 -62.03 28.48
CA GLY A 501 -11.25 -62.67 27.17
C GLY A 501 -11.95 -61.85 26.08
N PHE A 502 -12.22 -60.56 26.33
CA PHE A 502 -12.84 -59.66 25.37
C PHE A 502 -11.82 -58.99 24.44
N ASP A 503 -12.25 -58.64 23.23
CA ASP A 503 -11.41 -57.95 22.25
C ASP A 503 -10.97 -56.57 22.78
N PRO A 504 -9.69 -56.18 22.65
CA PRO A 504 -9.16 -54.93 23.20
C PRO A 504 -9.86 -53.67 22.69
N ARG A 505 -10.38 -53.70 21.45
CA ARG A 505 -11.09 -52.57 20.85
C ARG A 505 -12.47 -52.43 21.49
N MET A 506 -13.18 -53.54 21.65
CA MET A 506 -14.50 -53.58 22.30
C MET A 506 -14.41 -53.29 23.81
N ALA A 507 -13.36 -53.76 24.47
CA ALA A 507 -13.07 -53.45 25.87
C ALA A 507 -12.82 -51.94 26.08
N LYS A 508 -12.09 -51.31 25.15
CA LYS A 508 -11.85 -49.85 25.17
C LYS A 508 -13.15 -49.07 25.00
N ILE A 509 -14.01 -49.47 24.07
CA ILE A 509 -15.31 -48.82 23.82
C ILE A 509 -16.24 -48.99 25.03
N ALA A 510 -16.34 -50.20 25.60
CA ALA A 510 -17.15 -50.46 26.79
C ALA A 510 -16.68 -49.65 28.01
N LEU A 511 -15.36 -49.55 28.21
CA LEU A 511 -14.78 -48.75 29.28
C LEU A 511 -14.98 -47.25 29.06
N GLN A 512 -15.04 -46.80 27.80
CA GLN A 512 -15.39 -45.41 27.47
C GLN A 512 -16.87 -45.12 27.75
N HIS A 513 -17.79 -46.05 27.44
CA HIS A 513 -19.21 -45.91 27.76
C HIS A 513 -19.49 -45.79 29.26
N HIS A 514 -18.74 -46.53 30.09
CA HIS A 514 -18.95 -46.58 31.54
C HIS A 514 -17.88 -45.82 32.35
N CYS A 515 -17.13 -44.91 31.73
CA CYS A 515 -16.15 -44.04 32.39
C CYS A 515 -15.13 -44.79 33.28
N GLY A 516 -14.64 -45.95 32.82
CA GLY A 516 -13.63 -46.74 33.53
C GLY A 516 -14.14 -47.76 34.56
N ASP A 517 -15.46 -47.93 34.71
CA ASP A 517 -16.03 -48.95 35.60
C ASP A 517 -15.95 -50.36 34.96
N VAL A 518 -14.98 -51.16 35.43
CA VAL A 518 -14.67 -52.51 34.92
C VAL A 518 -15.88 -53.45 35.00
N GLN A 519 -16.66 -53.38 36.08
CA GLN A 519 -17.76 -54.32 36.31
C GLN A 519 -18.90 -54.07 35.32
N LYS A 520 -19.27 -52.81 35.13
CA LYS A 520 -20.33 -52.43 34.18
C LYS A 520 -19.91 -52.62 32.73
N ALA A 521 -18.64 -52.34 32.41
CA ALA A 521 -18.09 -52.58 31.09
C ALA A 521 -18.09 -54.08 30.72
N VAL A 522 -17.71 -54.95 31.66
CA VAL A 522 -17.79 -56.41 31.48
C VAL A 522 -19.24 -56.89 31.38
N GLU A 523 -20.14 -56.38 32.22
CA GLU A 523 -21.56 -56.75 32.18
C GLU A 523 -22.22 -56.40 30.83
N GLU A 524 -21.92 -55.23 30.26
CA GLU A 524 -22.38 -54.86 28.93
C GLU A 524 -21.80 -55.78 27.84
N LEU A 525 -20.51 -56.07 27.90
CA LEU A 525 -19.84 -56.96 26.94
C LEU A 525 -20.37 -58.39 27.02
N VAL A 526 -20.64 -58.91 28.22
CA VAL A 526 -21.25 -60.24 28.43
C VAL A 526 -22.67 -60.26 27.87
N THR A 527 -23.47 -59.23 28.15
CA THR A 527 -24.88 -59.17 27.74
C THR A 527 -25.02 -59.08 26.22
N ARG A 528 -24.08 -58.41 25.54
CA ARG A 528 -24.07 -58.23 24.08
C ARG A 528 -23.22 -59.24 23.32
N GLY A 529 -22.73 -60.30 23.98
CA GLY A 529 -21.96 -61.36 23.32
C GLY A 529 -20.57 -60.91 22.81
N GLY A 530 -19.98 -59.90 23.42
CA GLY A 530 -18.63 -59.40 23.13
C GLY A 530 -18.54 -58.38 22.00
N ILE A 531 -19.67 -57.95 21.42
CA ILE A 531 -19.72 -56.99 20.31
C ILE A 531 -20.64 -55.83 20.68
N ILE A 532 -20.12 -54.61 20.67
CA ILE A 532 -20.92 -53.39 20.83
C ILE A 532 -21.19 -52.85 19.43
N ASP A 533 -22.41 -53.06 18.93
CA ASP A 533 -22.83 -52.56 17.61
C ASP A 533 -23.09 -51.05 17.66
N GLY A 534 -22.39 -50.30 16.79
CA GLY A 534 -22.66 -48.89 16.55
C GLY A 534 -21.53 -47.94 16.92
N GLU A 535 -20.38 -48.05 16.25
CA GLU A 535 -19.51 -46.93 15.88
C GLU A 535 -18.45 -47.45 14.89
N HIS A 536 -18.44 -46.90 13.68
CA HIS A 536 -17.35 -47.14 12.74
C HIS A 536 -16.08 -46.51 13.32
N CYS A 537 -15.10 -47.34 13.67
CA CYS A 537 -13.73 -46.88 13.91
C CYS A 537 -13.21 -46.20 12.64
N SER A 538 -13.15 -44.87 12.63
CA SER A 538 -12.13 -44.19 11.83
C SER A 538 -10.79 -44.50 12.49
N ASP A 539 -9.89 -45.11 11.71
CA ASP A 539 -8.47 -45.24 12.04
C ASP A 539 -7.89 -43.83 12.24
N ASP A 540 -7.89 -43.34 13.48
CA ASP A 540 -7.03 -42.25 13.93
C ASP A 540 -6.05 -42.85 14.95
N SER A 541 -4.96 -43.39 14.41
CA SER A 541 -3.74 -43.61 15.16
C SER A 541 -3.02 -42.27 15.32
N ASP A 542 -3.30 -41.56 16.41
CA ASP A 542 -2.41 -40.51 16.95
C ASP A 542 -2.72 -40.29 18.43
N ASP A 543 -1.99 -40.99 19.30
CA ASP A 543 -1.79 -40.62 20.70
C ASP A 543 -0.33 -40.89 21.04
N LEU A 544 0.53 -39.89 20.78
CA LEU A 544 1.89 -39.82 21.29
C LEU A 544 1.83 -39.63 22.82
N GLU A 545 2.42 -40.58 23.55
CA GLU A 545 2.75 -40.45 24.97
C GLU A 545 4.09 -39.70 25.11
N ASP A 546 4.02 -38.52 25.73
CA ASP A 546 5.14 -37.72 26.19
C ASP A 546 5.70 -38.33 27.49
N HIS A 547 6.88 -38.93 27.45
CA HIS A 547 7.74 -39.05 28.64
C HIS A 547 9.22 -39.05 28.25
N ALA A 548 9.92 -38.05 28.80
CA ALA A 548 11.35 -37.92 28.81
C ALA A 548 12.05 -39.19 29.34
N HIS A 549 13.05 -39.68 28.61
CA HIS A 549 14.38 -39.97 29.15
C HIS A 549 15.37 -40.23 28.00
N ALA A 550 16.57 -39.67 28.17
CA ALA A 550 17.69 -39.73 27.24
C ALA A 550 18.17 -41.17 27.02
N ASP A 551 18.44 -41.56 25.76
CA ASP A 551 19.78 -42.00 25.36
C ASP A 551 19.92 -42.18 23.84
N VAL A 552 21.18 -42.02 23.42
CA VAL A 552 21.72 -41.94 22.06
C VAL A 552 21.55 -43.25 21.26
N LYS A 553 20.98 -43.18 20.03
CA LYS A 553 21.54 -43.84 18.83
C LYS A 553 20.82 -43.55 17.50
N GLU A 554 21.60 -42.98 16.58
CA GLU A 554 21.71 -43.19 15.13
C GLU A 554 20.47 -43.45 14.24
N LYS A 555 20.23 -42.42 13.40
CA LYS A 555 19.71 -42.40 12.02
C LYS A 555 19.40 -43.75 11.35
N THR A 556 18.14 -43.89 10.94
CA THR A 556 17.76 -44.28 9.57
C THR A 556 16.41 -43.65 9.22
N GLY A 557 16.31 -43.09 8.00
CA GLY A 557 15.23 -42.20 7.60
C GLY A 557 13.90 -42.87 7.27
N ALA A 558 12.83 -42.13 7.55
CA ALA A 558 11.55 -42.18 6.87
C ALA A 558 10.89 -40.80 7.04
N GLY A 559 10.26 -40.30 5.98
CA GLY A 559 9.96 -38.88 5.77
C GLY A 559 9.02 -38.24 6.79
N MET A 560 9.44 -37.07 7.30
CA MET A 560 8.59 -36.12 8.01
C MET A 560 7.76 -35.36 6.96
N GLN A 561 6.44 -35.57 6.92
CA GLN A 561 5.57 -34.58 6.30
C GLN A 561 5.26 -33.51 7.35
N PRO A 562 5.46 -32.21 7.04
CA PRO A 562 5.14 -31.14 7.97
C PRO A 562 3.62 -30.94 8.06
N ASP A 563 3.14 -30.63 9.25
CA ASP A 563 1.74 -30.30 9.54
C ASP A 563 1.35 -29.00 8.80
N THR A 564 0.66 -29.14 7.67
CA THR A 564 0.34 -28.06 6.71
C THR A 564 -0.27 -26.79 7.35
N LYS A 565 -0.99 -26.92 8.46
CA LYS A 565 -1.60 -25.77 9.18
C LYS A 565 -0.56 -24.91 9.91
N GLN A 566 0.50 -25.51 10.42
CA GLN A 566 1.56 -24.79 11.13
C GLN A 566 2.45 -24.03 10.15
N GLU A 567 2.76 -24.64 9.01
CA GLU A 567 3.49 -23.98 7.92
C GLU A 567 2.72 -22.79 7.34
N ASP A 568 1.40 -22.91 7.16
CA ASP A 568 0.57 -21.82 6.65
C ASP A 568 0.51 -20.63 7.62
N ARG A 569 0.41 -20.89 8.93
CA ARG A 569 0.50 -19.83 9.96
C ARG A 569 1.86 -19.14 9.97
N GLU A 570 2.94 -19.89 9.77
CA GLU A 570 4.29 -19.32 9.71
C GLU A 570 4.48 -18.45 8.47
N LYS A 571 3.96 -18.88 7.31
CA LYS A 571 3.93 -18.06 6.09
C LYS A 571 3.12 -16.78 6.29
N GLU A 572 1.98 -16.85 6.98
CA GLU A 572 1.16 -15.68 7.32
C GLU A 572 1.92 -14.70 8.22
N ARG A 573 2.59 -15.19 9.27
CA ARG A 573 3.43 -14.36 10.15
C ARG A 573 4.53 -13.64 9.36
N LEU A 574 5.26 -14.37 8.50
CA LEU A 574 6.33 -13.81 7.69
C LEU A 574 5.81 -12.78 6.66
N ALA A 575 4.63 -13.01 6.10
CA ALA A 575 3.96 -12.05 5.22
C ALA A 575 3.58 -10.77 5.97
N TYR A 576 3.02 -10.91 7.17
CA TYR A 576 2.65 -9.78 8.03
C TYR A 576 3.86 -8.97 8.47
N GLU A 577 4.92 -9.62 8.96
CA GLU A 577 6.17 -8.96 9.37
C GLU A 577 6.79 -8.16 8.23
N ARG A 578 6.81 -8.73 7.01
CA ARG A 578 7.30 -8.03 5.81
C ARG A 578 6.47 -6.81 5.47
N LEU A 579 5.14 -6.91 5.53
CA LEU A 579 4.30 -5.74 5.33
C LEU A 579 4.55 -4.72 6.44
N ALA A 580 4.63 -5.12 7.71
CA ALA A 580 4.83 -4.21 8.83
C ALA A 580 6.21 -3.54 8.84
N GLU A 581 7.23 -4.13 8.19
CA GLU A 581 8.62 -3.68 8.23
C GLU A 581 8.82 -2.23 7.79
N GLY A 582 9.04 -1.31 8.73
CA GLY A 582 9.22 0.11 8.42
C GLY A 582 7.94 0.84 8.02
N MET A 583 6.75 0.22 8.19
CA MET A 583 5.52 1.01 8.25
C MET A 583 5.54 1.89 9.51
N PRO A 584 4.95 3.09 9.44
CA PRO A 584 4.84 3.92 10.62
C PRO A 584 3.96 3.31 11.69
N THR A 585 4.36 3.51 12.94
CA THR A 585 3.60 3.12 14.13
C THR A 585 2.53 4.13 14.51
N GLU A 586 2.48 5.27 13.81
CA GLU A 586 1.60 6.40 14.07
C GLU A 586 0.68 6.64 12.87
N GLU A 587 -0.63 6.75 13.12
CA GLU A 587 -1.69 6.86 12.10
C GLU A 587 -1.56 8.12 11.22
N ASP A 588 -1.07 9.22 11.81
CA ASP A 588 -0.92 10.52 11.14
C ASP A 588 0.46 10.72 10.50
N ASP A 589 1.34 9.71 10.48
CA ASP A 589 2.73 9.85 9.99
C ASP A 589 2.84 10.30 8.52
N HIS A 590 1.79 10.08 7.73
CA HIS A 590 1.69 10.55 6.35
C HIS A 590 1.47 12.07 6.23
N LEU A 591 1.05 12.73 7.30
CA LEU A 591 0.91 14.19 7.40
C LEU A 591 2.21 14.86 7.86
N ASP A 592 3.20 14.08 8.30
CA ASP A 592 4.49 14.57 8.78
C ASP A 592 5.40 15.02 7.62
N LEU A 593 5.00 16.10 6.96
CA LEU A 593 5.76 16.73 5.89
C LEU A 593 6.71 17.77 6.49
N THR A 594 7.98 17.80 6.10
CA THR A 594 8.90 18.88 6.52
C THR A 594 8.69 20.17 5.73
N LEU A 595 8.13 20.06 4.52
CA LEU A 595 7.96 21.13 3.53
C LEU A 595 9.27 21.67 2.92
N GLU A 596 10.42 21.05 3.23
CA GLU A 596 11.72 21.49 2.72
C GLU A 596 11.84 21.33 1.20
N LEU A 597 11.48 20.16 0.67
CA LEU A 597 11.51 19.91 -0.77
C LEU A 597 10.50 20.79 -1.50
N GLU A 598 9.31 20.97 -0.94
CA GLU A 598 8.28 21.87 -1.45
C GLU A 598 8.81 23.30 -1.55
N GLU A 599 9.52 23.79 -0.53
CA GLU A 599 10.17 25.11 -0.54
C GLU A 599 11.21 25.20 -1.65
N THR A 600 12.00 24.15 -1.88
CA THR A 600 12.99 24.14 -2.97
C THR A 600 12.34 24.23 -4.36
N PHE A 601 11.29 23.44 -4.63
CA PHE A 601 10.58 23.50 -5.90
C PHE A 601 9.82 24.82 -6.06
N LEU A 602 9.18 25.32 -5.01
CA LEU A 602 8.47 26.59 -5.04
C LEU A 602 9.42 27.74 -5.44
N ARG A 603 10.59 27.84 -4.82
CA ARG A 603 11.62 28.84 -5.18
C ARG A 603 12.16 28.64 -6.58
N GLU A 604 12.38 27.39 -7.01
CA GLU A 604 12.83 27.07 -8.36
C GLU A 604 11.84 27.60 -9.40
N TYR A 605 10.56 27.26 -9.28
CA TYR A 605 9.53 27.67 -10.24
C TYR A 605 9.17 29.17 -10.17
N GLN A 606 9.24 29.80 -8.99
CA GLN A 606 9.15 31.26 -8.88
C GLN A 606 10.29 31.94 -9.64
N THR A 607 11.52 31.43 -9.52
CA THR A 607 12.69 31.97 -10.24
C THR A 607 12.53 31.83 -11.75
N LEU A 608 11.98 30.70 -12.22
CA LEU A 608 11.70 30.45 -13.64
C LEU A 608 10.63 31.37 -14.23
N LEU A 609 9.69 31.86 -13.41
CA LEU A 609 8.67 32.81 -13.86
C LEU A 609 9.19 34.25 -13.92
N ILE A 610 10.06 34.65 -12.99
CA ILE A 610 10.62 36.00 -12.92
C ILE A 610 11.73 36.22 -13.96
N ASN A 611 12.57 35.20 -14.17
CA ASN A 611 13.68 35.23 -15.13
C ASN A 611 13.44 34.18 -16.23
N PRO A 612 12.54 34.46 -17.20
CA PRO A 612 12.12 33.51 -18.23
C PRO A 612 13.23 33.06 -19.17
#